data_AF-A0A522IAF0-F1
#
_entry.id   AF-A0A522IAF0-F1
#
_cell.length_a   1.000
_cell.length_b   1.000
_cell.length_c   1.000
_cell.angle_alpha   90.00
_cell.angle_beta   90.00
_cell.angle_gamma   90.00
#
_symmetry.space_group_name_H-M   'P 1'
#
loop_
_entity.id
_entity.type
_entity.pdbx_description
1 polymer ?
#
loop_
_entity_poly.entity_id
_entity_poly.type
_entity_poly.pdbx_seq_one_letter_code
_entity_poly.pdbx_strand_id
1 'polypeptide(L)'
;MFVDNSDVDTFFHLSTGGEHPFWSISGDSDALRLGGSVECSDIACKLNPVDAAKIRSLTSEPQEVACSLTFYGQQYDVILVGRRIADNKWRGIAAARSVLKTKNALFGEVGDRAYYGTR
;
A
#
# COMPACT_ATOMS: atom_id res chain seq x y z
N MET A 1 22.54 -0.83 6.93
CA MET A 1 21.42 -1.01 7.86
C MET A 1 20.27 -1.54 7.03
N PHE A 2 19.97 -2.83 7.17
CA PHE A 2 18.84 -3.46 6.50
C PHE A 2 17.60 -3.06 7.30
N VAL A 3 16.68 -2.31 6.69
CA VAL A 3 15.38 -2.03 7.28
C VAL A 3 14.66 -3.37 7.34
N ASP A 4 14.45 -3.88 8.55
CA ASP A 4 13.82 -5.18 8.74
C ASP A 4 12.37 -5.05 8.27
N ASN A 5 11.79 -6.10 7.72
CA ASN A 5 10.53 -5.97 6.98
C ASN A 5 9.33 -5.75 7.94
N SER A 6 9.52 -6.04 9.24
CA SER A 6 8.66 -5.63 10.35
C SER A 6 8.72 -4.13 10.63
N ASP A 7 9.81 -3.45 10.27
CA ASP A 7 9.93 -1.99 10.36
C ASP A 7 9.03 -1.31 9.34
N VAL A 8 8.74 -1.92 8.18
CA VAL A 8 7.90 -1.29 7.15
C VAL A 8 6.45 -1.18 7.61
N ASP A 9 5.89 -2.27 8.14
CA ASP A 9 4.54 -2.28 8.69
C ASP A 9 4.44 -1.36 9.92
N THR A 10 5.46 -1.41 10.81
CA THR A 10 5.54 -0.54 11.98
C THR A 10 5.69 0.93 11.60
N PHE A 11 6.52 1.26 10.62
CA PHE A 11 6.75 2.62 10.17
C PHE A 11 5.53 3.18 9.43
N PHE A 12 4.87 2.36 8.62
CA PHE A 12 3.61 2.74 7.99
C PHE A 12 2.53 3.01 9.04
N HIS A 13 2.41 2.14 10.05
CA HIS A 13 1.50 2.33 11.18
C HIS A 13 1.82 3.61 11.97
N LEU A 14 3.08 3.84 12.34
CA LEU A 14 3.54 5.02 13.07
C LEU A 14 3.34 6.31 12.27
N SER A 15 3.56 6.26 10.96
CA SER A 15 3.41 7.41 10.07
C SER A 15 1.93 7.76 9.89
N THR A 16 1.09 6.75 9.65
CA THR A 16 -0.31 6.96 9.27
C THR A 16 -1.29 6.91 10.43
N GLY A 17 -0.81 6.57 11.63
CA GLY A 17 -1.59 6.51 12.86
C GLY A 17 -2.44 5.25 13.05
N GLY A 18 -2.33 4.26 12.16
CA GLY A 18 -3.10 3.01 12.24
C GLY A 18 -2.64 1.93 11.26
N GLU A 19 -3.09 0.68 11.47
CA GLU A 19 -2.77 -0.44 10.56
C GLU A 19 -3.46 -0.31 9.20
N HIS A 20 -4.60 0.40 9.17
CA HIS A 20 -5.46 0.56 8.00
C HIS A 20 -5.89 2.03 7.86
N PRO A 21 -4.97 2.94 7.50
CA PRO A 21 -5.29 4.33 7.34
C PRO A 21 -6.23 4.54 6.15
N PHE A 22 -7.08 5.56 6.27
CA PHE A 22 -7.92 6.03 5.19
C PHE A 22 -7.07 6.82 4.21
N TRP A 23 -7.24 6.54 2.91
CA TRP A 23 -6.66 7.36 1.87
C TRP A 23 -7.71 8.14 1.10
N SER A 24 -7.33 9.30 0.56
CA SER A 24 -8.14 10.04 -0.38
C SER A 24 -7.28 10.78 -1.41
N ILE A 25 -7.83 10.97 -2.59
CA ILE A 25 -7.24 11.79 -3.65
C ILE A 25 -8.35 12.62 -4.30
N SER A 26 -7.99 13.82 -4.75
CA SER A 26 -8.88 14.71 -5.49
C SER A 26 -8.48 14.76 -6.97
N GLY A 27 -9.44 14.96 -7.86
CA GLY A 27 -9.20 14.93 -9.32
C GLY A 27 -8.26 16.03 -9.81
N ASP A 28 -8.14 17.10 -9.05
CA ASP A 28 -7.31 18.28 -9.31
C ASP A 28 -5.87 18.14 -8.76
N SER A 29 -5.56 17.08 -8.02
CA SER A 29 -4.25 16.90 -7.37
C SER A 29 -3.75 15.47 -7.42
N ASP A 30 -2.45 15.29 -7.68
CA ASP A 30 -1.77 13.99 -7.55
C ASP A 30 -1.30 13.72 -6.11
N ALA A 31 -1.81 14.47 -5.13
CA ALA A 31 -1.51 14.27 -3.72
C ALA A 31 -2.43 13.22 -3.11
N LEU A 32 -1.87 12.06 -2.77
CA LEU A 32 -2.53 11.06 -1.95
C LEU A 32 -2.46 11.49 -0.48
N ARG A 33 -3.63 11.66 0.11
CA ARG A 33 -3.82 11.98 1.52
C ARG A 33 -4.07 10.70 2.28
N LEU A 34 -3.34 10.48 3.36
CA LEU A 34 -3.45 9.35 4.28
C LEU A 34 -3.74 9.88 5.68
N GLY A 35 -4.58 9.19 6.44
CA GLY A 35 -4.77 9.48 7.85
C GLY A 35 -5.51 8.40 8.61
N GLY A 36 -5.44 8.45 9.93
CA GLY A 36 -6.05 7.48 10.83
C GLY A 36 -7.58 7.59 10.90
N SER A 37 -8.17 8.60 10.26
CA SER A 37 -9.62 8.83 10.26
C SER A 37 -10.09 9.41 8.94
N VAL A 38 -11.38 9.25 8.65
CA VAL A 38 -12.01 9.74 7.42
C VAL A 38 -11.93 11.27 7.31
N GLU A 39 -11.90 11.98 8.43
CA GLU A 39 -11.92 13.45 8.48
C GLU A 39 -10.55 14.09 8.72
N CYS A 40 -9.55 13.30 9.15
CA CYS A 40 -8.20 13.78 9.42
C CYS A 40 -7.22 13.19 8.41
N SER A 41 -6.46 14.04 7.73
CA SER A 41 -5.36 13.61 6.87
C SER A 41 -4.05 13.95 7.58
N ASP A 42 -3.35 12.94 8.05
CA ASP A 42 -2.11 13.08 8.81
C ASP A 42 -0.88 13.22 7.88
N ILE A 43 -0.93 12.59 6.70
CA ILE A 43 0.15 12.58 5.72
C ILE A 43 -0.39 12.91 4.33
N ALA A 44 0.37 13.69 3.56
CA ALA A 44 0.17 13.85 2.13
C ALA A 44 1.43 13.43 1.39
N CYS A 45 1.28 12.57 0.38
CA CYS A 45 2.36 12.07 -0.45
C CYS A 45 2.02 12.26 -1.93
N LYS A 46 3.04 12.56 -2.73
CA LYS A 46 2.87 12.75 -4.16
C LYS A 46 2.87 11.39 -4.85
N LEU A 47 1.80 11.09 -5.58
CA LEU A 47 1.73 9.93 -6.44
C LEU A 47 2.48 10.18 -7.76
N ASN A 48 2.94 9.08 -8.35
CA ASN A 48 3.32 9.08 -9.76
C ASN A 48 2.06 9.37 -10.60
N PRO A 49 2.11 10.26 -11.61
CA PRO A 49 0.99 10.52 -12.51
C PRO A 49 0.35 9.26 -13.10
N VAL A 50 1.14 8.21 -13.34
CA VAL A 50 0.64 6.92 -13.85
C VAL A 50 -0.28 6.23 -12.83
N ASP A 51 0.11 6.23 -11.55
CA ASP A 51 -0.70 5.61 -10.49
C ASP A 51 -1.90 6.49 -10.12
N ALA A 52 -1.73 7.82 -10.15
CA ALA A 52 -2.85 8.74 -10.00
C ALA A 52 -3.91 8.54 -11.09
N ALA A 53 -3.49 8.31 -12.35
CA ALA A 53 -4.40 7.99 -13.44
C ALA A 53 -5.15 6.66 -13.21
N LYS A 54 -4.48 5.62 -12.69
CA LYS A 54 -5.13 4.35 -12.32
C LYS A 54 -6.18 4.57 -11.22
N ILE A 55 -5.86 5.32 -10.17
CA ILE A 55 -6.82 5.62 -9.10
C ILE A 55 -7.99 6.44 -9.64
N ARG A 56 -7.75 7.39 -10.55
CA ARG A 56 -8.83 8.16 -11.20
C ARG A 56 -9.71 7.33 -12.13
N SER A 57 -9.19 6.22 -12.65
CA SER A 57 -9.97 5.26 -13.46
C SER A 57 -10.91 4.39 -12.63
N LEU A 58 -10.79 4.42 -11.29
CA LEU A 58 -11.67 3.68 -10.39
C LEU A 58 -13.11 4.16 -10.52
N THR A 59 -14.03 3.19 -10.53
CA THR A 59 -15.46 3.42 -10.58
C THR A 59 -16.06 3.52 -9.16
N SER A 60 -17.38 3.49 -9.05
CA SER A 60 -18.09 3.44 -7.77
C SER A 60 -17.94 2.09 -7.04
N GLU A 61 -17.35 1.08 -7.69
CA GLU A 61 -17.08 -0.21 -7.07
C GLU A 61 -15.72 -0.20 -6.34
N PRO A 62 -15.61 -0.91 -5.20
CA PRO A 62 -14.33 -1.05 -4.51
C PRO A 62 -13.36 -1.89 -5.34
N GLN A 63 -12.21 -1.32 -5.64
CA GLN A 63 -11.13 -1.98 -6.37
C GLN A 63 -9.80 -1.74 -5.66
N GLU A 64 -8.86 -2.65 -5.89
CA GLU A 64 -7.53 -2.61 -5.32
C GLU A 64 -6.52 -2.10 -6.35
N VAL A 65 -5.69 -1.14 -5.97
CA VAL A 65 -4.65 -0.55 -6.82
C VAL A 65 -3.31 -0.63 -6.10
N ALA A 66 -2.38 -1.41 -6.63
CA ALA A 66 -1.01 -1.42 -6.16
C ALA A 66 -0.25 -0.18 -6.66
N CYS A 67 0.34 0.57 -5.74
CA CYS A 67 1.09 1.80 -6.01
C CYS A 67 2.37 1.83 -5.18
N SER A 68 3.39 2.54 -5.67
CA SER A 68 4.58 2.84 -4.86
C SER A 68 4.52 4.28 -4.37
N LEU A 69 4.65 4.47 -3.06
CA LEU A 69 4.67 5.77 -2.40
C LEU A 69 6.06 6.07 -1.86
N THR A 70 6.45 7.33 -1.84
CA THR A 70 7.71 7.75 -1.21
C THR A 70 7.40 8.57 0.04
N PHE A 71 7.78 8.05 1.21
CA PHE A 71 7.67 8.75 2.50
C PHE A 71 9.08 8.99 3.05
N TYR A 72 9.36 10.22 3.50
CA TYR A 72 10.64 10.57 4.14
C TYR A 72 11.90 10.12 3.35
N GLY A 73 11.81 10.06 2.03
CA GLY A 73 12.90 9.61 1.14
C GLY A 73 13.03 8.09 0.97
N GLN A 74 12.16 7.28 1.58
CA GLN A 74 12.06 5.83 1.37
C GLN A 74 10.84 5.49 0.51
N GLN A 75 11.01 4.53 -0.40
CA GLN A 75 9.94 4.02 -1.26
C GLN A 75 9.26 2.81 -0.61
N TYR A 76 7.93 2.82 -0.61
CA TYR A 76 7.07 1.82 -0.01
C TYR A 76 6.04 1.36 -1.04
N ASP A 77 5.91 0.05 -1.18
CA ASP A 77 4.82 -0.52 -1.97
C ASP A 77 3.58 -0.65 -1.09
N VAL A 78 2.48 -0.09 -1.57
CA VAL A 78 1.19 -0.11 -0.87
C VAL A 78 0.09 -0.60 -1.80
N ILE A 79 -0.95 -1.15 -1.21
CA ILE A 79 -2.20 -1.49 -1.90
C ILE A 79 -3.25 -0.50 -1.40
N LEU A 80 -3.85 0.21 -2.35
CA LEU A 80 -4.95 1.14 -2.10
C LEU A 80 -6.25 0.44 -2.49
N VAL A 81 -7.06 0.09 -1.49
CA VAL A 81 -8.38 -0.49 -1.71
C VAL A 81 -9.42 0.60 -1.57
N GLY A 82 -10.12 0.97 -2.63
CA GLY A 82 -11.09 2.07 -2.56
C GLY A 82 -11.93 2.23 -3.80
N ARG A 83 -12.69 3.32 -3.84
CA ARG A 83 -13.65 3.62 -4.90
C ARG A 83 -13.82 5.13 -5.11
N ARG A 84 -14.45 5.49 -6.22
CA ARG A 84 -14.94 6.84 -6.47
C ARG A 84 -16.13 7.15 -5.56
N ILE A 85 -16.01 8.20 -4.77
CA ILE A 85 -17.07 8.67 -3.86
C ILE A 85 -17.80 9.91 -4.40
N ALA A 86 -17.16 10.67 -5.29
CA ALA A 86 -17.74 11.79 -6.01
C ALA A 86 -17.01 11.96 -7.35
N ASP A 87 -17.55 12.79 -8.25
CA ASP A 87 -17.04 12.95 -9.63
C ASP A 87 -15.53 13.23 -9.70
N ASN A 88 -14.98 13.95 -8.72
CA ASN A 88 -13.56 14.27 -8.62
C ASN A 88 -12.95 13.86 -7.27
N LYS A 89 -13.50 12.87 -6.57
CA LYS A 89 -12.94 12.39 -5.29
C LYS A 89 -12.99 10.87 -5.19
N TRP A 90 -11.86 10.30 -4.78
CA TRP A 90 -11.71 8.88 -4.51
C TRP A 90 -11.23 8.69 -3.08
N ARG A 91 -11.69 7.61 -2.45
CA ARG A 91 -11.36 7.29 -1.06
C ARG A 91 -11.34 5.78 -0.85
N GLY A 92 -10.54 5.35 0.12
CA GLY A 92 -10.45 3.96 0.51
C GLY A 92 -9.61 3.74 1.75
N ILE A 93 -9.16 2.50 1.91
CA ILE A 93 -8.23 2.04 2.94
C ILE A 93 -6.91 1.67 2.26
N ALA A 94 -5.80 2.06 2.88
CA ALA A 94 -4.47 1.72 2.39
C ALA A 94 -3.87 0.63 3.26
N ALA A 95 -3.14 -0.28 2.65
CA ALA A 95 -2.39 -1.31 3.32
C ALA A 95 -0.95 -1.33 2.78
N ALA A 96 0.03 -1.41 3.68
CA ALA A 96 1.41 -1.62 3.26
C ALA A 96 1.56 -3.02 2.66
N ARG A 97 2.23 -3.12 1.50
CA ARG A 97 2.55 -4.40 0.87
C ARG A 97 3.99 -4.74 1.19
N SER A 98 4.16 -5.54 2.24
CA SER A 98 5.46 -6.09 2.62
C SER A 98 6.01 -7.01 1.52
N VAL A 99 7.04 -6.55 0.79
CA VAL A 99 7.54 -7.16 -0.47
C VAL A 99 8.08 -8.59 -0.31
N LEU A 100 8.40 -9.06 0.90
CA LEU A 100 8.87 -10.44 1.12
C LEU A 100 7.75 -11.50 1.12
N LYS A 101 6.46 -11.14 1.30
CA LYS A 101 5.39 -12.17 1.22
C LYS A 101 5.17 -12.69 -0.20
N THR A 102 5.52 -11.93 -1.23
CA THR A 102 5.24 -12.34 -2.63
C THR A 102 6.39 -13.10 -3.28
N LYS A 103 7.63 -12.99 -2.77
CA LYS A 103 8.75 -13.81 -3.29
C LYS A 103 8.77 -15.22 -2.72
N ASN A 104 8.38 -15.42 -1.46
CA ASN A 104 8.31 -16.76 -0.87
C ASN A 104 7.10 -17.58 -1.37
N ALA A 105 6.04 -16.94 -1.84
CA ALA A 105 4.90 -17.65 -2.44
C ALA A 105 5.17 -18.18 -3.86
N LEU A 106 6.15 -17.62 -4.58
CA LEU A 106 6.52 -18.07 -5.94
C LEU A 106 7.75 -18.99 -5.97
N PHE A 107 8.53 -19.04 -4.88
CA PHE A 107 9.68 -19.95 -4.74
C PHE A 107 9.44 -21.13 -3.78
N GLY A 108 8.23 -21.25 -3.22
CA GLY A 108 7.90 -22.23 -2.17
C GLY A 108 7.52 -23.64 -2.62
N GLU A 109 7.54 -23.99 -3.91
CA GLU A 109 7.01 -25.28 -4.38
C GLU A 109 8.00 -26.23 -5.06
N VAL A 110 9.32 -26.00 -5.02
CA VAL A 110 10.26 -27.03 -5.50
C VAL A 110 11.47 -27.13 -4.58
N GLY A 111 11.39 -28.04 -3.60
CA GLY A 111 12.57 -28.39 -2.82
C GLY A 111 12.40 -29.26 -1.59
N ASP A 112 11.22 -29.80 -1.25
CA ASP A 112 11.10 -30.73 -0.11
C ASP A 112 11.09 -32.19 -0.61
N ARG A 113 12.28 -32.69 -0.97
CA ARG A 113 12.56 -34.14 -0.93
C ARG A 113 13.43 -34.41 0.28
N ALA A 114 12.77 -34.61 1.41
CA ALA A 114 13.35 -35.17 2.61
C ALA A 114 14.01 -36.53 2.31
N TYR A 115 15.34 -36.59 2.37
CA TYR A 115 16.06 -37.84 2.58
C TYR A 115 16.12 -38.09 4.09
N TYR A 116 15.15 -38.84 4.60
CA TYR A 116 15.30 -39.53 5.89
C TYR A 116 15.98 -40.88 5.64
N GLY A 117 17.12 -41.10 6.30
CA GLY A 117 17.84 -42.38 6.25
C GLY A 117 19.01 -42.39 7.22
N THR A 118 18.73 -42.82 8.43
CA THR A 118 19.60 -42.93 9.61
C THR A 118 20.73 -43.94 9.48
N ARG A 119 21.89 -43.58 10.04
CA ARG A 119 22.90 -44.38 10.78
C ARG A 119 23.45 -45.66 10.14
#